data_AF-A0A7C5MGP5-F1
#
_entry.id   AF-A0A7C5MGP5-F1
#
_cell.length_a   1.000
_cell.length_b   1.000
_cell.length_c   1.000
_cell.angle_alpha   90.00
_cell.angle_beta   90.00
_cell.angle_gamma   90.00
#
_symmetry.space_group_name_H-M   'P 1'
#
loop_
_entity.id
_entity.type
_entity.pdbx_description
1 polymer ?
#
loop_
_entity_poly.entity_id
_entity_poly.type
_entity_poly.pdbx_seq_one_letter_code
_entity_poly.pdbx_strand_id
1 'polypeptide(L)'
;MLARIRSPIEVQRPLTAIVLFQSSQAAARAEAVLQRVGVVVHLVPVPRYLSSECSTGLSFEAHNGQIGRVEATLRAATVPFVAIHLLEEQPAPAGKGGNHGPR
;
A
#
# COMPACT_ATOMS: atom_id res chain seq x y z
N MET A 1 33.41 33.32 -2.97
CA MET A 1 32.56 33.35 -4.18
C MET A 1 32.85 32.06 -4.94
N LEU A 2 32.05 31.00 -4.97
CA LEU A 2 30.61 30.86 -5.14
C LEU A 2 30.01 29.74 -4.26
N ALA A 3 28.83 30.01 -3.70
CA ALA A 3 27.95 29.02 -3.10
C ALA A 3 27.32 28.15 -4.20
N ARG A 4 27.59 26.83 -4.19
CA ARG A 4 26.77 25.85 -4.91
C ARG A 4 25.63 25.43 -4.00
N ILE A 5 24.54 26.18 -4.07
CA ILE A 5 23.25 25.82 -3.47
C ILE A 5 22.72 24.65 -4.32
N ARG A 6 23.01 23.41 -3.91
CA ARG A 6 22.29 22.25 -4.44
C ARG A 6 20.92 22.26 -3.77
N SER A 7 19.89 22.40 -4.60
CA SER A 7 18.48 22.40 -4.26
C SER A 7 18.13 21.33 -3.20
N PRO A 8 17.14 21.60 -2.33
CA PRO A 8 16.58 20.55 -1.49
C PRO A 8 15.97 19.51 -2.42
N ILE A 9 16.55 18.31 -2.43
CA ILE A 9 15.87 17.14 -2.97
C ILE A 9 14.73 16.90 -2.00
N GLU A 10 13.52 17.37 -2.34
CA GLU A 10 12.30 16.87 -1.70
C GLU A 10 12.27 15.38 -2.02
N VAL A 11 12.83 14.58 -1.10
CA VAL A 11 12.64 13.14 -1.08
C VAL A 11 11.16 12.94 -0.78
N GLN A 12 10.34 13.01 -1.83
CA GLN A 12 8.94 12.65 -1.78
C GLN A 12 8.92 11.17 -1.37
N ARG A 13 8.62 10.91 -0.10
CA ARG A 13 8.44 9.54 0.36
C ARG A 13 7.27 8.95 -0.42
N PRO A 14 7.43 7.78 -1.03
CA PRO A 14 6.34 7.15 -1.76
C PRO A 14 5.20 6.87 -0.77
N LEU A 15 4.08 7.58 -0.93
CA LEU A 15 2.87 7.25 -0.21
C LEU A 15 2.43 5.87 -0.69
N THR A 16 2.16 4.95 0.22
CA THR A 16 1.69 3.61 -0.14
C THR A 16 0.22 3.52 0.18
N ALA A 17 -0.62 3.06 -0.75
CA ALA A 17 -2.01 2.77 -0.46
C ALA A 17 -2.25 1.27 -0.39
N ILE A 18 -3.19 0.83 0.45
CA ILE A 18 -3.64 -0.56 0.56
C ILE A 18 -5.13 -0.64 0.25
N VAL A 19 -5.50 -1.51 -0.69
CA VAL A 19 -6.89 -1.91 -0.92
C VAL A 19 -7.20 -3.14 -0.07
N LEU A 20 -8.32 -3.11 0.66
CA LEU A 20 -8.77 -4.21 1.51
C LEU A 20 -9.82 -5.08 0.79
N PHE A 21 -9.67 -6.40 0.90
CA PHE A 21 -10.58 -7.37 0.32
C PHE A 21 -11.12 -8.34 1.38
N GLN A 22 -12.41 -8.69 1.28
CA GLN A 22 -13.01 -9.72 2.13
C GLN A 22 -12.64 -11.15 1.70
N SER A 23 -12.07 -11.33 0.51
CA SER A 23 -11.66 -12.64 0.02
C SER A 23 -10.37 -12.58 -0.78
N SER A 24 -9.57 -13.64 -0.68
CA SER A 24 -8.34 -13.82 -1.47
C SER A 24 -8.62 -13.88 -2.98
N GLN A 25 -9.78 -14.42 -3.38
CA GLN A 25 -10.22 -14.45 -4.78
C GLN A 25 -10.42 -13.05 -5.35
N ALA A 26 -11.05 -12.15 -4.58
CA ALA A 26 -11.22 -10.75 -4.98
C ALA A 26 -9.86 -10.04 -5.09
N ALA A 27 -8.95 -10.29 -4.15
CA ALA A 27 -7.59 -9.73 -4.17
C ALA A 27 -6.78 -10.22 -5.39
N ALA A 28 -6.79 -11.52 -5.68
CA ALA A 28 -6.10 -12.07 -6.85
C ALA A 28 -6.68 -11.54 -8.18
N ARG A 29 -8.01 -11.37 -8.26
CA ARG A 29 -8.65 -10.77 -9.43
C ARG A 29 -8.28 -9.29 -9.58
N ALA A 30 -8.28 -8.54 -8.48
CA ALA A 30 -7.83 -7.15 -8.45
C ALA A 30 -6.37 -7.03 -8.94
N GLU A 31 -5.49 -7.92 -8.48
CA GLU A 31 -4.09 -7.95 -8.89
C GLU A 31 -3.96 -8.11 -10.41
N ALA A 32 -4.61 -9.13 -10.96
CA ALA A 32 -4.58 -9.40 -12.40
C ALA A 32 -5.16 -8.23 -13.22
N VAL A 33 -6.24 -7.60 -12.76
CA VAL A 33 -6.86 -6.45 -13.42
C VAL A 33 -5.94 -5.23 -13.41
N LEU A 34 -5.34 -4.93 -12.26
CA LEU A 34 -4.46 -3.76 -12.09
C LEU A 34 -3.14 -3.94 -12.84
N GLN A 35 -2.55 -5.13 -12.82
CA GLN A 35 -1.35 -5.43 -13.61
C GLN A 35 -1.59 -5.29 -15.12
N ARG A 36 -2.77 -5.67 -15.62
CA ARG A 36 -3.14 -5.51 -17.05
C ARG A 36 -3.18 -4.06 -17.51
N VAL A 37 -3.46 -3.12 -16.61
CA VAL A 37 -3.45 -1.68 -16.92
C VAL A 37 -2.12 -1.01 -16.55
N GLY A 38 -1.09 -1.80 -16.21
CA GLY A 38 0.26 -1.32 -15.90
C GLY A 38 0.40 -0.71 -14.51
N VAL A 39 -0.50 -1.02 -13.58
CA VAL A 39 -0.37 -0.61 -12.17
C VAL A 39 0.44 -1.66 -11.43
N VAL A 40 1.57 -1.23 -10.83
CA VAL A 40 2.40 -2.08 -9.97
C VAL A 40 1.69 -2.24 -8.63
N VAL A 41 1.34 -3.48 -8.31
CA VAL A 41 0.64 -3.87 -7.08
C VAL A 41 1.30 -5.09 -6.47
N HIS A 42 1.23 -5.20 -5.15
CA HIS A 42 1.73 -6.36 -4.41
C HIS A 42 0.66 -6.86 -3.44
N LEU A 43 0.41 -8.17 -3.45
CA LEU A 43 -0.41 -8.80 -2.41
C LEU A 43 0.32 -8.72 -1.08
N VAL A 44 -0.38 -8.20 -0.07
CA VAL A 44 0.13 -8.07 1.30
C VAL A 44 -0.89 -8.64 2.28
N PRO A 45 -0.44 -9.30 3.36
CA PRO A 45 -1.33 -9.58 4.48
C PRO A 45 -1.80 -8.26 5.07
N VAL A 46 -3.11 -8.12 5.31
CA VAL A 46 -3.65 -6.88 5.89
C VAL A 46 -3.14 -6.74 7.33
N PRO A 47 -2.51 -5.61 7.68
CA PRO A 47 -2.14 -5.35 9.06
C PRO A 47 -3.39 -5.32 9.95
N ARG A 48 -3.36 -6.03 11.08
CA ARG A 48 -4.53 -6.14 11.99
C ARG A 48 -5.09 -4.79 12.47
N TYR A 49 -4.28 -3.74 12.47
CA TYR A 49 -4.72 -2.38 12.83
C TYR A 49 -5.58 -1.70 11.74
N LEU A 50 -5.49 -2.14 10.48
CA LEU A 50 -6.31 -1.66 9.37
C LEU A 50 -7.66 -2.39 9.30
N SER A 51 -7.65 -3.70 9.49
CA SER A 51 -8.86 -4.50 9.56
C SER A 51 -8.61 -5.79 10.33
N SER A 52 -9.57 -6.19 11.16
CA SER A 52 -9.56 -7.49 11.84
C SER A 52 -10.21 -8.61 11.01
N GLU A 53 -11.04 -8.26 10.02
CA GLU A 53 -11.83 -9.21 9.24
C GLU A 53 -11.23 -9.49 7.84
N CYS A 54 -10.49 -8.54 7.27
CA CYS A 54 -9.84 -8.73 5.98
C CYS A 54 -8.48 -9.37 6.18
N SER A 55 -8.23 -10.53 5.57
CA SER A 55 -6.93 -11.23 5.66
C SER A 55 -5.98 -10.88 4.52
N THR A 56 -6.47 -10.32 3.41
CA THR A 56 -5.67 -10.03 2.21
C THR A 56 -5.94 -8.63 1.67
N GLY A 57 -4.86 -7.92 1.35
CA GLY A 57 -4.89 -6.59 0.75
C GLY A 57 -3.95 -6.50 -0.46
N LEU A 58 -4.11 -5.44 -1.25
CA LEU A 58 -3.15 -5.07 -2.30
C LEU A 58 -2.53 -3.73 -1.97
N SER A 59 -1.21 -3.70 -1.82
CA SER A 59 -0.46 -2.46 -1.73
C SER A 59 -0.09 -1.95 -3.12
N PHE A 60 -0.09 -0.63 -3.28
CA PHE A 60 0.38 0.05 -4.48
C PHE A 60 0.92 1.43 -4.14
N GLU A 61 1.77 1.97 -5.00
CA GLU A 61 2.32 3.30 -4.84
C GLU A 61 1.24 4.36 -5.16
N ALA A 62 0.92 5.20 -4.19
CA ALA A 62 -0.09 6.24 -4.29
C ALA A 62 0.54 7.55 -4.77
N HIS A 63 0.41 7.82 -6.06
CA HIS A 63 0.74 9.11 -6.68
C HIS A 63 -0.51 9.90 -7.02
N ASN A 64 -0.35 11.17 -7.40
CA ASN A 64 -1.46 12.07 -7.68
C ASN A 64 -2.42 11.48 -8.74
N GLY A 65 -3.66 11.17 -8.33
CA GLY A 65 -4.69 10.55 -9.17
C GLY A 65 -4.65 9.02 -9.28
N GLN A 66 -3.62 8.36 -8.74
CA GLN A 66 -3.46 6.90 -8.84
C GLN A 66 -4.53 6.14 -8.05
N ILE A 67 -4.94 6.64 -6.88
CA ILE A 67 -6.02 6.05 -6.09
C ILE A 67 -7.33 6.02 -6.90
N GLY A 68 -7.68 7.15 -7.52
CA GLY A 68 -8.88 7.23 -8.36
C GLY A 68 -8.80 6.29 -9.57
N ARG A 69 -7.62 6.15 -10.19
CA ARG A 69 -7.40 5.19 -11.28
C ARG A 69 -7.59 3.74 -10.82
N VAL A 70 -7.02 3.37 -9.67
CA VAL A 70 -7.18 2.03 -9.08
C VAL A 70 -8.65 1.77 -8.77
N GLU A 71 -9.31 2.70 -8.08
CA GLU A 71 -10.72 2.57 -7.71
C GLU A 71 -11.62 2.41 -8.95
N ALA A 72 -11.46 3.27 -9.95
CA ALA A 72 -12.22 3.22 -11.19
C ALA A 72 -11.99 1.90 -11.94
N THR A 73 -10.74 1.41 -11.99
CA THR A 73 -10.41 0.14 -12.65
C THR A 73 -11.05 -1.05 -11.92
N LEU A 74 -11.01 -1.08 -10.59
CA LEU A 74 -11.64 -2.14 -9.80
C LEU A 74 -13.16 -2.13 -9.93
N ARG A 75 -13.79 -0.94 -9.91
CA ARG A 75 -15.24 -0.79 -10.14
C ARG A 75 -15.64 -1.24 -11.55
N ALA A 76 -14.91 -0.80 -12.58
CA ALA A 76 -15.17 -1.19 -13.97
C ALA A 76 -15.03 -2.72 -14.17
N ALA A 77 -14.07 -3.35 -13.50
CA ALA A 77 -13.88 -4.80 -13.53
C ALA A 77 -14.82 -5.58 -12.61
N THR A 78 -15.73 -4.89 -11.89
CA THR A 78 -16.67 -5.46 -10.92
C THR A 78 -15.97 -6.30 -9.85
N VAL A 79 -14.82 -5.82 -9.37
CA VAL A 79 -14.08 -6.47 -8.29
C VAL A 79 -14.55 -5.89 -6.95
N PRO A 80 -15.11 -6.70 -6.05
CA PRO A 80 -15.55 -6.21 -4.74
C PRO A 80 -14.33 -5.89 -3.87
N PHE A 81 -14.31 -4.68 -3.29
CA PHE A 81 -13.32 -4.24 -2.32
C PHE A 81 -14.03 -3.52 -1.16
N VAL A 82 -13.39 -3.49 0.01
CA VAL A 82 -13.96 -2.90 1.23
C VAL A 82 -13.64 -1.41 1.31
N ALA A 83 -12.36 -1.08 1.20
CA ALA A 83 -11.86 0.28 1.33
C ALA A 83 -10.46 0.39 0.70
N ILE A 84 -10.05 1.63 0.40
CA ILE A 84 -8.68 1.97 0.02
C ILE A 84 -8.14 2.90 1.10
N HIS A 85 -7.07 2.48 1.78
CA HIS A 85 -6.41 3.27 2.82
C HIS A 85 -5.09 3.81 2.30
N LEU A 86 -4.85 5.10 2.47
CA LEU A 86 -3.52 5.68 2.29
C LEU A 86 -2.71 5.43 3.56
N LEU A 87 -1.60 4.72 3.43
CA LEU A 87 -0.61 4.57 4.48
C LEU A 87 0.49 5.59 4.24
N GLU A 88 0.58 6.56 5.14
CA GLU A 88 1.86 7.18 5.41
C GLU A 88 2.76 6.07 5.95
N GLU A 89 3.96 5.87 5.38
CA GLU A 89 4.94 4.94 5.94
C GLU A 89 5.14 5.27 7.43
N GLN A 90 4.46 4.53 8.30
CA GLN A 90 4.85 4.42 9.69
C GLN A 90 6.22 3.75 9.65
N PRO A 91 7.31 4.41 10.10
CA PRO A 91 8.62 3.77 10.12
C PRO A 91 8.45 2.43 10.82
N ALA A 92 8.82 1.34 10.12
CA ALA A 92 8.72 -0.02 10.61
C ALA A 92 9.10 -0.02 12.11
N PRO A 93 8.28 -0.61 13.01
CA PRO A 93 8.63 -0.62 14.42
C PRO A 93 10.02 -1.23 14.53
N ALA A 94 11.00 -0.40 14.92
CA ALA A 94 12.38 -0.81 15.15
C ALA A 94 12.30 -2.10 15.98
N GLY A 95 12.80 -3.20 15.40
CA GLY A 95 12.62 -4.53 15.94
C GLY A 95 12.86 -4.51 17.45
N LYS A 96 11.86 -4.92 18.23
CA LYS A 96 12.07 -5.14 19.65
C LYS A 96 13.17 -6.18 19.79
N GLY A 97 14.37 -5.74 20.14
CA GLY A 97 15.43 -6.60 20.63
C GLY A 97 14.83 -7.50 21.70
N GLY A 98 14.88 -8.81 21.44
CA GLY A 98 14.43 -9.81 22.39
C GLY A 98 15.27 -9.67 23.66
N ASN A 99 14.71 -9.04 24.68
CA ASN A 99 15.27 -9.08 26.03
C ASN A 99 14.87 -10.44 26.62
N HIS A 100 15.68 -11.47 26.37
CA HIS A 100 15.59 -12.71 27.14
C HIS A 100 16.21 -12.43 28.51
N GLY A 101 15.36 -12.13 29.49
CA GLY A 101 15.77 -11.94 30.87
C GLY A 101 16.43 -13.22 31.42
N PRO A 102 17.35 -13.11 32.40
CA PRO A 102 18.08 -14.27 32.89
C PRO A 102 17.13 -15.14 33.71
N ARG A 103 17.22 -16.45 33.52
CA ARG A 103 16.79 -17.45 34.48
C ARG A 103 18.01 -18.11 35.10
#